data_AF-A0A090WQP9-F1
#
_entry.id   AF-A0A090WQP9-F1
#
_cell.length_a   1.000
_cell.length_b   1.000
_cell.length_c   1.000
_cell.angle_alpha   90.00
_cell.angle_beta   90.00
_cell.angle_gamma   90.00
#
_symmetry.space_group_name_H-M   'P 1'
#
loop_
_entity.id
_entity.type
_entity.pdbx_description
1 polymer ?
#
loop_
_entity_poly.entity_id
_entity_poly.type
_entity_poly.pdbx_seq_one_letter_code
_entity_poly.pdbx_strand_id
1 'polypeptide(L)'
;MKTKLKFLVLLPFFALLLFTSCQEETVDITPPDEAEALVADSQLTSFLSATSKNDGSKDNIIDGTSCISVKLPVVVKVRGVEIRIDSEADYIKIKRLYDEFEDDIDRLDILFPITIITSEHEEITIGSAEELSEFIADCKDDDEEEEKEIRCIDFQFPISFSVFDRDFQIIEVVEIENNRQLHRFMKRVKKSEVFASLNFPLNMVLKDGTVLTAENNEQLREIIEAAKDSCEEEDDFSRERLENYLKKCPWIVYEFKRNNQENDEFKQYAINFKDDGVVTMRSRNGDILTGEWELERTRRGIAIEMEFENLADFTLKWLLYDFEDGKIKIYEAGGNRIILKRNCEVVVDITKERVKNFLKECFWRVAELEVNDTDKEEEYIGTPLKFYANNIVKIRVNGELVEGTYEVLVRNTGIGLEINLEGRPDLKLQWLITFLSEDEIELKNADNEMELKRHCPDNDGDLNFILDALVSSEWEVASYIDEGEDETPNYKDYVIGFNQSGMLFAEGNGNDYRGLG
;
A
#
# COMPACT_ATOMS: atom_id res chain seq x y z
N MET A 1 82.34 -32.86 71.99
CA MET A 1 81.20 -31.94 71.75
C MET A 1 81.13 -31.55 70.27
N LYS A 2 80.42 -32.27 69.40
CA LYS A 2 80.29 -31.89 67.97
C LYS A 2 78.91 -32.15 67.32
N THR A 3 77.88 -32.54 68.07
CA THR A 3 76.61 -32.99 67.47
C THR A 3 75.35 -32.26 67.93
N LYS A 4 75.43 -31.32 68.89
CA LYS A 4 74.24 -30.56 69.36
C LYS A 4 73.99 -29.22 68.67
N LEU A 5 74.92 -28.72 67.83
CA LEU A 5 74.76 -27.41 67.18
C LEU A 5 74.07 -27.49 65.79
N LYS A 6 73.96 -28.68 65.18
CA LYS A 6 73.29 -28.84 63.87
C LYS A 6 71.77 -28.88 63.97
N PHE A 7 71.21 -29.30 65.10
CA PHE A 7 69.76 -29.40 65.28
C PHE A 7 69.10 -28.09 65.74
N LEU A 8 69.88 -27.16 66.32
CA LEU A 8 69.34 -25.90 66.85
C LEU A 8 69.10 -24.83 65.76
N VAL A 9 69.74 -24.96 64.60
CA VAL A 9 69.59 -24.01 63.47
C VAL A 9 68.60 -24.51 62.41
N LEU A 10 68.31 -25.81 62.39
CA LEU A 10 67.37 -26.43 61.43
C LEU A 10 65.90 -26.22 61.82
N LEU A 11 65.61 -26.11 63.13
CA LEU A 11 64.25 -25.88 63.62
C LEU A 11 63.68 -24.48 63.27
N PRO A 12 64.42 -23.36 63.44
CA PRO A 12 63.91 -22.04 63.03
C PRO A 12 63.87 -21.87 61.51
N PHE A 13 64.70 -22.60 60.75
CA PHE A 13 64.67 -22.58 59.28
C PHE A 13 63.44 -23.33 58.72
N PHE A 14 63.05 -24.45 59.34
CA PHE A 14 61.82 -25.17 58.97
C PHE A 14 60.56 -24.43 59.44
N ALA A 15 60.62 -23.73 60.58
CA ALA A 15 59.52 -22.89 61.06
C ALA A 15 59.28 -21.65 60.17
N LEU A 16 60.34 -21.07 59.57
CA LEU A 16 60.19 -19.95 58.62
C LEU A 16 59.53 -20.35 57.29
N LEU A 17 59.67 -21.60 56.87
CA LEU A 17 59.07 -22.13 55.63
C LEU A 17 57.55 -22.41 55.77
N LEU A 18 57.01 -22.41 56.99
CA LEU A 18 55.59 -22.64 57.25
C LEU A 18 54.75 -21.35 57.23
N PHE A 19 55.36 -20.17 57.07
CA PHE A 19 54.66 -18.88 57.02
C PHE A 19 54.66 -18.19 55.65
N THR A 20 55.12 -18.86 54.58
CA THR A 20 55.19 -18.27 53.23
C THR A 20 54.18 -18.86 52.23
N SER A 21 53.15 -19.57 52.70
CA SER A 21 52.11 -20.15 51.83
C SER A 21 50.71 -19.74 52.29
N CYS A 22 50.45 -18.44 52.28
CA CYS A 22 49.11 -17.97 51.97
C CYS A 22 49.16 -17.51 50.52
N GLN A 23 48.88 -18.42 49.58
CA GLN A 23 48.46 -17.99 48.26
C GLN A 23 47.09 -17.35 48.48
N GLU A 24 46.97 -16.04 48.27
CA GLU A 24 45.67 -15.42 48.04
C GLU A 24 45.17 -16.03 46.72
N GLU A 25 44.37 -17.08 46.85
CA GLU A 25 43.65 -17.66 45.73
C GLU A 25 42.52 -16.69 45.39
N THR A 26 42.84 -15.68 44.59
CA THR A 26 41.82 -14.94 43.87
C THR A 26 41.22 -15.93 42.88
N VAL A 27 40.01 -16.40 43.15
CA VAL A 27 39.19 -17.07 42.14
C VAL A 27 38.85 -16.00 41.12
N ASP A 28 39.74 -15.84 40.14
CA ASP A 28 39.43 -15.10 38.92
C ASP A 28 38.46 -16.00 38.16
N ILE A 29 37.16 -15.78 38.37
CA ILE A 29 36.12 -16.41 37.56
C ILE A 29 36.27 -15.76 36.19
N THR A 30 37.11 -16.35 35.35
CA THR A 30 37.11 -16.02 33.93
C THR A 30 35.72 -16.38 33.42
N PRO A 31 34.96 -15.42 32.85
CA PRO A 31 33.72 -15.75 32.18
C PRO A 31 33.99 -16.88 31.18
N PRO A 32 33.07 -17.85 31.05
CA PRO A 32 33.21 -18.86 30.02
C PRO A 32 33.32 -18.18 28.65
N ASP A 33 34.08 -18.79 27.74
CA ASP A 33 34.25 -18.27 26.38
C ASP A 33 32.87 -18.09 25.72
N GLU A 34 32.62 -16.91 25.14
CA GLU A 34 31.37 -16.60 24.43
C GLU A 34 31.14 -17.54 23.24
N ALA A 35 32.21 -18.19 22.76
CA ALA A 35 32.11 -19.26 21.76
C ALA A 35 31.32 -20.49 22.25
N GLU A 36 31.28 -20.74 23.56
CA GLU A 36 30.73 -21.97 24.15
C GLU A 36 29.56 -21.73 25.12
N ALA A 37 29.44 -20.54 25.73
CA ALA A 37 28.39 -20.23 26.71
C ALA A 37 27.77 -18.84 26.49
N LEU A 38 26.55 -18.67 27.01
CA LEU A 38 25.86 -17.38 26.99
C LEU A 38 26.37 -16.47 28.10
N VAL A 39 26.99 -15.36 27.70
CA VAL A 39 27.38 -14.28 28.62
C VAL A 39 26.24 -13.26 28.68
N ALA A 40 25.94 -12.76 29.89
CA ALA A 40 24.78 -11.91 30.17
C ALA A 40 24.70 -10.66 29.28
N ASP A 41 25.84 -10.03 29.04
CA ASP A 41 25.96 -8.78 28.27
C ASP A 41 26.42 -9.00 26.82
N SER A 42 26.39 -10.25 26.32
CA SER A 42 26.76 -10.55 24.93
C SER A 42 25.66 -10.17 23.94
N GLN A 43 26.07 -9.80 22.73
CA GLN A 43 25.15 -9.49 21.62
C GLN A 43 24.16 -10.64 21.36
N LEU A 44 24.65 -11.89 21.39
CA LEU A 44 23.80 -13.06 21.19
C LEU A 44 22.73 -13.18 22.29
N THR A 45 23.07 -13.01 23.57
CA THR A 45 22.09 -13.04 24.65
C THR A 45 21.01 -11.97 24.48
N SER A 46 21.39 -10.76 24.03
CA SER A 46 20.43 -9.70 23.70
C SER A 46 19.52 -10.08 22.53
N PHE A 47 20.07 -10.65 21.45
CA PHE A 47 19.29 -11.15 20.32
C PHE A 47 18.31 -12.24 20.72
N LEU A 48 18.76 -13.25 21.49
CA LEU A 48 17.87 -14.31 22.01
C LEU A 48 16.73 -13.74 22.86
N SER A 49 17.03 -12.72 23.68
CA SER A 49 16.03 -12.03 24.48
C SER A 49 15.03 -11.26 23.60
N ALA A 50 15.52 -10.55 22.59
CA ALA A 50 14.70 -9.75 21.67
C ALA A 50 13.80 -10.61 20.79
N THR A 51 14.32 -11.69 20.21
CA THR A 51 13.55 -12.66 19.40
C THR A 51 12.51 -13.45 20.23
N SER A 52 12.68 -13.50 21.55
CA SER A 52 11.74 -14.20 22.43
C SER A 52 10.55 -13.38 22.89
N LYS A 53 10.53 -12.06 22.64
CA LYS A 53 9.40 -11.18 22.97
C LYS A 53 8.13 -11.61 22.21
N ASN A 54 6.98 -11.12 22.65
CA ASN A 54 5.71 -11.38 21.98
C ASN A 54 5.44 -10.30 20.91
N ASP A 55 5.51 -10.71 19.64
CA ASP A 55 5.42 -9.85 18.45
C ASP A 55 4.12 -9.06 18.33
N GLY A 56 2.99 -9.59 18.81
CA GLY A 56 1.71 -8.90 18.75
C GLY A 56 1.10 -8.73 17.35
N SER A 57 1.89 -8.81 16.28
CA SER A 57 1.43 -8.41 14.94
C SER A 57 0.34 -9.30 14.34
N LYS A 58 0.24 -10.55 14.79
CA LYS A 58 -0.63 -11.58 14.19
C LYS A 58 -2.12 -11.24 14.27
N ASP A 59 -2.52 -10.47 15.26
CA ASP A 59 -3.92 -10.14 15.51
C ASP A 59 -4.23 -8.65 15.41
N ASN A 60 -3.38 -7.90 14.72
CA ASN A 60 -3.62 -6.50 14.33
C ASN A 60 -4.98 -6.28 13.64
N ILE A 61 -5.56 -7.32 13.02
CA ILE A 61 -6.92 -7.28 12.47
C ILE A 61 -8.02 -7.08 13.53
N ILE A 62 -7.72 -7.38 14.80
CA ILE A 62 -8.62 -7.26 15.95
C ILE A 62 -8.34 -5.98 16.73
N ASP A 63 -7.09 -5.71 17.11
CA ASP A 63 -6.73 -4.64 18.04
C ASP A 63 -6.00 -3.45 17.39
N GLY A 64 -5.54 -3.59 16.15
CA GLY A 64 -4.86 -2.55 15.39
C GLY A 64 -3.44 -2.23 15.86
N THR A 65 -2.78 -3.09 16.64
CA THR A 65 -1.42 -2.80 17.15
C THR A 65 -0.57 -4.04 17.40
N SER A 66 0.72 -3.97 17.05
CA SER A 66 1.70 -5.02 17.36
C SER A 66 2.23 -4.97 18.80
N CYS A 67 1.77 -4.01 19.63
CA CYS A 67 2.22 -3.90 21.02
C CYS A 67 1.84 -5.11 21.90
N ILE A 68 0.70 -5.72 21.58
CA ILE A 68 0.05 -6.76 22.38
C ILE A 68 -0.47 -7.85 21.46
N SER A 69 -0.87 -8.98 22.05
CA SER A 69 -1.80 -9.91 21.42
C SER A 69 -3.05 -10.08 22.25
N VAL A 70 -4.21 -10.15 21.62
CA VAL A 70 -5.47 -10.57 22.21
C VAL A 70 -5.46 -12.09 22.41
N LYS A 71 -5.58 -12.51 23.68
CA LYS A 71 -5.67 -13.91 24.04
C LYS A 71 -7.02 -14.48 23.60
N LEU A 72 -6.98 -15.42 22.67
CA LEU A 72 -8.15 -16.15 22.19
C LEU A 72 -8.68 -17.15 23.25
N PRO A 73 -10.00 -17.43 23.28
CA PRO A 73 -11.02 -16.93 22.35
C PRO A 73 -11.52 -15.53 22.69
N VAL A 74 -11.89 -14.76 21.66
CA VAL A 74 -12.52 -13.44 21.79
C VAL A 74 -13.80 -13.37 20.96
N VAL A 75 -14.73 -12.50 21.36
CA VAL A 75 -15.90 -12.17 20.54
C VAL A 75 -15.75 -10.75 20.03
N VAL A 76 -15.90 -10.60 18.72
CA VAL A 76 -15.84 -9.31 18.03
C VAL A 76 -17.14 -9.08 17.29
N LYS A 77 -17.48 -7.83 17.05
CA LYS A 77 -18.66 -7.41 16.32
C LYS A 77 -18.22 -6.69 15.07
N VAL A 78 -18.39 -7.34 13.92
CA VAL A 78 -18.07 -6.79 12.61
C VAL A 78 -19.39 -6.45 11.94
N ARG A 79 -19.58 -5.18 11.57
CA ARG A 79 -20.80 -4.69 10.90
C ARG A 79 -22.11 -5.04 11.62
N GLY A 80 -22.07 -5.12 12.95
CA GLY A 80 -23.24 -5.47 13.75
C GLY A 80 -23.41 -6.97 14.04
N VAL A 81 -22.66 -7.84 13.36
CA VAL A 81 -22.68 -9.29 13.54
C VAL A 81 -21.63 -9.71 14.55
N GLU A 82 -22.04 -10.42 15.59
CA GLU A 82 -21.13 -10.99 16.58
C GLU A 82 -20.49 -12.28 16.06
N ILE A 83 -19.17 -12.34 16.15
CA ILE A 83 -18.34 -13.43 15.64
C ILE A 83 -17.41 -13.83 16.76
N ARG A 84 -17.36 -15.14 17.00
CA ARG A 84 -16.42 -15.74 17.91
C ARG A 84 -15.16 -16.18 17.14
N ILE A 85 -14.01 -15.73 17.63
CA ILE A 85 -12.68 -16.06 17.14
C ILE A 85 -12.06 -17.00 18.17
N ASP A 86 -11.99 -18.28 17.85
CA ASP A 86 -11.46 -19.31 18.75
C ASP A 86 -9.98 -19.64 18.49
N SER A 87 -9.47 -19.32 17.29
CA SER A 87 -8.08 -19.57 16.89
C SER A 87 -7.62 -18.58 15.81
N GLU A 88 -6.32 -18.52 15.54
CA GLU A 88 -5.77 -17.67 14.45
C GLU A 88 -6.38 -17.98 13.07
N ALA A 89 -6.75 -19.24 12.82
CA ALA A 89 -7.43 -19.63 11.58
C ALA A 89 -8.79 -18.93 11.39
N ASP A 90 -9.39 -18.42 12.46
CA ASP A 90 -10.67 -17.71 12.41
C ASP A 90 -10.53 -16.25 11.96
N TYR A 91 -9.32 -15.68 11.86
CA TYR A 91 -9.13 -14.31 11.34
C TYR A 91 -9.67 -14.15 9.92
N ILE A 92 -9.69 -15.24 9.13
CA ILE A 92 -10.31 -15.23 7.80
C ILE A 92 -11.81 -14.92 7.83
N LYS A 93 -12.51 -15.15 8.96
CA LYS A 93 -13.93 -14.80 9.11
C LYS A 93 -14.11 -13.28 9.11
N ILE A 94 -13.18 -12.54 9.73
CA ILE A 94 -13.19 -11.07 9.75
C ILE A 94 -12.90 -10.55 8.35
N LYS A 95 -11.82 -11.05 7.72
CA LYS A 95 -11.42 -10.63 6.37
C LYS A 95 -12.54 -10.82 5.34
N ARG A 96 -13.24 -11.96 5.36
CA ARG A 96 -14.37 -12.22 4.45
C ARG A 96 -15.52 -11.23 4.59
N LEU A 97 -15.72 -10.64 5.76
CA LEU A 97 -16.78 -9.66 5.98
C LEU A 97 -16.38 -8.26 5.55
N TYR A 98 -15.09 -7.95 5.57
CA TYR A 98 -14.53 -6.72 5.01
C TYR A 98 -14.55 -6.77 3.47
N ASP A 99 -14.14 -7.91 2.90
CA ASP A 99 -14.12 -8.11 1.44
C ASP A 99 -15.53 -8.23 0.81
N GLU A 100 -16.62 -8.23 1.62
CA GLU A 100 -17.98 -8.47 1.12
C GLU A 100 -18.56 -7.26 0.37
N PHE A 101 -18.19 -6.03 0.76
CA PHE A 101 -18.68 -4.81 0.14
C PHE A 101 -17.54 -3.80 -0.01
N GLU A 102 -17.37 -3.23 -1.21
CA GLU A 102 -16.26 -2.28 -1.44
C GLU A 102 -16.48 -0.90 -0.82
N ASP A 103 -17.72 -0.57 -0.46
CA ASP A 103 -18.18 0.76 -0.06
C ASP A 103 -18.58 0.86 1.43
N ASP A 104 -18.31 -0.17 2.23
CA ASP A 104 -18.62 -0.16 3.66
C ASP A 104 -17.47 0.37 4.54
N ILE A 105 -17.73 0.51 5.86
CA ILE A 105 -16.67 0.77 6.83
C ILE A 105 -16.37 -0.55 7.51
N ASP A 106 -15.15 -1.00 7.32
CA ASP A 106 -14.53 -2.11 8.02
C ASP A 106 -14.30 -1.75 9.48
N ARG A 107 -15.39 -1.80 10.25
CA ARG A 107 -15.39 -1.57 11.69
C ARG A 107 -15.56 -2.87 12.44
N LEU A 108 -14.57 -3.15 13.27
CA LEU A 108 -14.61 -4.18 14.29
C LEU A 108 -14.74 -3.54 15.67
N ASP A 109 -15.75 -3.96 16.43
CA ASP A 109 -15.89 -3.61 17.84
C ASP A 109 -15.60 -4.86 18.69
N ILE A 110 -14.65 -4.79 19.61
CA ILE A 110 -14.35 -5.89 20.54
C ILE A 110 -15.40 -5.93 21.65
N LEU A 111 -15.91 -7.13 21.98
CA LEU A 111 -16.75 -7.32 23.17
C LEU A 111 -15.88 -7.60 24.39
N PHE A 112 -15.87 -6.63 25.30
CA PHE A 112 -15.14 -6.70 26.57
C PHE A 112 -15.90 -7.48 27.65
N PRO A 113 -15.20 -8.05 28.65
CA PRO A 113 -13.75 -7.98 28.85
C PRO A 113 -12.96 -8.93 27.94
N ILE A 114 -11.70 -8.56 27.66
CA ILE A 114 -10.72 -9.41 26.96
C ILE A 114 -9.47 -9.59 27.81
N THR A 115 -8.63 -10.56 27.45
CA THR A 115 -7.28 -10.69 28.00
C THR A 115 -6.28 -10.37 26.90
N ILE A 116 -5.31 -9.52 27.19
CA ILE A 116 -4.19 -9.20 26.31
C ILE A 116 -2.91 -9.86 26.84
N ILE A 117 -1.95 -10.07 25.96
CA ILE A 117 -0.61 -10.60 26.23
C ILE A 117 0.38 -9.52 25.81
N THR A 118 1.20 -9.04 26.74
CA THR A 118 2.22 -8.00 26.46
C THR A 118 3.44 -8.59 25.75
N SER A 119 4.31 -7.74 25.22
CA SER A 119 5.64 -8.11 24.70
C SER A 119 6.45 -8.97 25.68
N GLU A 120 6.25 -8.76 26.98
CA GLU A 120 6.90 -9.48 28.09
C GLU A 120 6.18 -10.79 28.49
N HIS A 121 5.18 -11.22 27.70
CA HIS A 121 4.33 -12.39 27.92
C HIS A 121 3.47 -12.33 29.22
N GLU A 122 3.17 -11.13 29.69
CA GLU A 122 2.26 -10.92 30.82
C GLU A 122 0.82 -10.87 30.34
N GLU A 123 -0.08 -11.51 31.09
CA GLU A 123 -1.51 -11.53 30.75
C GLU A 123 -2.25 -10.49 31.58
N ILE A 124 -2.94 -9.57 30.90
CA ILE A 124 -3.66 -8.46 31.54
C ILE A 124 -5.12 -8.52 31.07
N THR A 125 -6.06 -8.40 32.00
CA THR A 125 -7.49 -8.32 31.66
C THR A 125 -7.88 -6.88 31.43
N ILE A 126 -8.45 -6.60 30.27
CA ILE A 126 -8.95 -5.29 29.89
C ILE A 126 -10.47 -5.31 29.90
N GLY A 127 -11.07 -4.40 30.67
CA GLY A 127 -12.50 -4.33 30.92
C GLY A 127 -13.28 -3.46 29.94
N SER A 128 -12.61 -2.61 29.16
CA SER A 128 -13.28 -1.69 28.23
C SER A 128 -12.40 -1.26 27.05
N ALA A 129 -13.03 -0.70 26.01
CA ALA A 129 -12.33 -0.13 24.86
C ALA A 129 -11.46 1.07 25.24
N GLU A 130 -11.87 1.86 26.23
CA GLU A 130 -11.11 3.02 26.72
C GLU A 130 -9.83 2.55 27.40
N GLU A 131 -9.93 1.57 28.29
CA GLU A 131 -8.78 0.95 28.97
C GLU A 131 -7.81 0.29 27.98
N LEU A 132 -8.32 -0.40 26.94
CA LEU A 132 -7.47 -0.94 25.87
C LEU A 132 -6.71 0.20 25.16
N SER A 133 -7.41 1.27 24.82
CA SER A 133 -6.82 2.40 24.09
C SER A 133 -5.75 3.15 24.90
N GLU A 134 -5.93 3.25 26.22
CA GLU A 134 -4.93 3.81 27.13
C GLU A 134 -3.70 2.91 27.19
N PHE A 135 -3.90 1.60 27.34
CA PHE A 135 -2.81 0.63 27.34
C PHE A 135 -1.96 0.69 26.05
N ILE A 136 -2.62 0.73 24.90
CA ILE A 136 -1.95 0.82 23.60
C ILE A 136 -1.22 2.16 23.43
N ALA A 137 -1.80 3.26 23.94
CA ALA A 137 -1.17 4.58 23.83
C ALA A 137 0.12 4.69 24.64
N ASP A 138 0.18 4.04 25.80
CA ASP A 138 1.36 3.97 26.66
C ASP A 138 2.44 3.04 26.09
N CYS A 139 2.11 2.24 25.09
CA CYS A 139 3.02 1.27 24.48
C CYS A 139 4.00 1.85 23.44
N LYS A 140 4.32 3.14 23.51
CA LYS A 140 5.25 3.77 22.56
C LYS A 140 6.71 3.68 23.02
N ASP A 141 7.51 2.97 22.21
CA ASP A 141 8.88 3.29 21.73
C ASP A 141 9.93 3.87 22.72
N ASP A 142 9.84 3.59 24.02
CA ASP A 142 10.90 3.95 24.99
C ASP A 142 11.96 2.84 25.19
N ASP A 143 11.90 1.77 24.40
CA ASP A 143 12.94 0.74 24.39
C ASP A 143 14.16 1.27 23.60
N GLU A 144 15.34 1.29 24.23
CA GLU A 144 16.61 1.53 23.54
C GLU A 144 16.72 0.57 22.32
N GLU A 145 17.41 0.96 21.24
CA GLU A 145 17.48 0.14 20.00
C GLU A 145 17.90 -1.33 20.25
N GLU A 146 18.65 -1.56 21.34
CA GLU A 146 19.13 -2.88 21.79
C GLU A 146 18.06 -3.74 22.49
N GLU A 147 16.93 -3.14 22.92
CA GLU A 147 15.80 -3.81 23.55
C GLU A 147 14.61 -4.00 22.61
N LYS A 148 14.66 -3.43 21.40
CA LYS A 148 13.62 -3.61 20.38
C LYS A 148 13.47 -5.08 20.00
N GLU A 149 12.23 -5.52 19.87
CA GLU A 149 11.91 -6.88 19.43
C GLU A 149 12.39 -7.17 18.00
N ILE A 150 12.89 -8.39 17.78
CA ILE A 150 13.24 -8.92 16.46
C ILE A 150 12.08 -9.78 15.96
N ARG A 151 11.29 -9.25 15.02
CA ARG A 151 9.99 -9.84 14.60
C ARG A 151 10.03 -10.75 13.38
N CYS A 152 11.14 -10.79 12.66
CA CYS A 152 11.16 -11.38 11.32
C CYS A 152 11.88 -12.71 11.18
N ILE A 153 12.34 -13.22 12.31
CA ILE A 153 12.89 -14.55 12.40
C ILE A 153 12.45 -15.16 13.72
N ASP A 154 11.95 -16.39 13.67
CA ASP A 154 11.46 -17.14 14.83
C ASP A 154 12.29 -18.39 15.05
N PHE A 155 12.37 -18.87 16.29
CA PHE A 155 12.90 -20.19 16.59
C PHE A 155 11.91 -21.28 16.18
N GLN A 156 12.42 -22.32 15.52
CA GLN A 156 11.68 -23.57 15.39
C GLN A 156 11.84 -24.39 16.67
N PHE A 157 10.85 -24.32 17.55
CA PHE A 157 10.82 -25.08 18.79
C PHE A 157 10.57 -26.58 18.57
N PRO A 158 11.00 -27.45 19.52
CA PRO A 158 11.70 -27.11 20.77
C PRO A 158 13.20 -26.83 20.57
N ILE A 159 13.78 -26.02 21.46
CA ILE A 159 15.23 -25.80 21.57
C ILE A 159 15.70 -26.20 22.98
N SER A 160 17.00 -26.48 23.16
CA SER A 160 17.50 -26.90 24.47
C SER A 160 18.76 -26.16 24.90
N PHE A 161 18.90 -26.01 26.22
CA PHE A 161 20.03 -25.36 26.86
C PHE A 161 20.66 -26.30 27.88
N SER A 162 22.00 -26.38 27.90
CA SER A 162 22.73 -27.01 29.00
C SER A 162 23.02 -25.96 30.08
N VAL A 163 22.58 -26.22 31.31
CA VAL A 163 22.77 -25.32 32.47
C VAL A 163 23.95 -25.81 33.30
N PHE A 164 24.80 -24.87 33.74
CA PHE A 164 26.03 -25.15 34.48
C PHE A 164 25.95 -24.74 35.95
N ASP A 165 26.69 -25.43 36.80
CA ASP A 165 27.01 -24.98 38.16
C ASP A 165 28.22 -24.04 38.18
N ARG A 166 28.65 -23.67 39.40
CA ARG A 166 29.80 -22.76 39.60
C ARG A 166 31.15 -23.37 39.24
N ASP A 167 31.20 -24.69 39.11
CA ASP A 167 32.39 -25.45 38.69
C ASP A 167 32.33 -25.78 37.19
N PHE A 168 31.41 -25.15 36.43
CA PHE A 168 31.18 -25.35 35.00
C PHE A 168 30.81 -26.80 34.62
N GLN A 169 30.15 -27.52 35.51
CA GLN A 169 29.60 -28.84 35.22
C GLN A 169 28.14 -28.73 34.80
N ILE A 170 27.74 -29.49 33.78
CA ILE A 170 26.34 -29.56 33.36
C ILE A 170 25.54 -30.22 34.47
N ILE A 171 24.58 -29.48 35.00
CA ILE A 171 23.68 -29.94 36.06
C ILE A 171 22.28 -30.26 35.54
N GLU A 172 21.88 -29.65 34.44
CA GLU A 172 20.54 -29.79 33.87
C GLU A 172 20.56 -29.50 32.37
N VAL A 173 19.70 -30.16 31.60
CA VAL A 173 19.37 -29.77 30.22
C VAL A 173 17.92 -29.35 30.21
N VAL A 174 17.67 -28.08 29.88
CA VAL A 174 16.35 -27.47 29.84
C VAL A 174 15.85 -27.47 28.40
N GLU A 175 14.67 -28.02 28.17
CA GLU A 175 13.96 -27.94 26.89
C GLU A 175 12.96 -26.79 26.93
N ILE A 176 12.97 -25.96 25.89
CA ILE A 176 12.15 -24.77 25.73
C ILE A 176 11.23 -25.01 24.53
N GLU A 177 9.92 -24.89 24.74
CA GLU A 177 8.90 -25.26 23.75
C GLU A 177 8.26 -24.05 23.04
N ASN A 178 8.47 -22.82 23.51
CA ASN A 178 7.88 -21.61 22.94
C ASN A 178 8.59 -20.33 23.41
N ASN A 179 8.31 -19.22 22.72
CA ASN A 179 8.86 -17.89 23.01
C ASN A 179 8.63 -17.45 24.47
N ARG A 180 7.47 -17.76 25.08
CA ARG A 180 7.20 -17.42 26.48
C ARG A 180 8.16 -18.10 27.45
N GLN A 181 8.46 -19.38 27.22
CA GLN A 181 9.43 -20.13 28.02
C GLN A 181 10.85 -19.59 27.77
N LEU A 182 11.19 -19.32 26.51
CA LEU A 182 12.49 -18.75 26.12
C LEU A 182 12.73 -17.39 26.79
N HIS A 183 11.77 -16.47 26.68
CA HIS A 183 11.86 -15.13 27.23
C HIS A 183 12.10 -15.13 28.74
N ARG A 184 11.39 -16.00 29.47
CA ARG A 184 11.61 -16.19 30.92
C ARG A 184 12.99 -16.76 31.23
N PHE A 185 13.47 -17.69 30.41
CA PHE A 185 14.79 -18.27 30.57
C PHE A 185 15.87 -17.20 30.33
N MET A 186 15.78 -16.45 29.24
CA MET A 186 16.73 -15.39 28.88
C MET A 186 16.75 -14.24 29.90
N LYS A 187 15.61 -13.88 30.49
CA LYS A 187 15.55 -12.92 31.63
C LYS A 187 16.45 -13.34 32.79
N ARG A 188 16.55 -14.64 33.09
CA ARG A 188 17.40 -15.17 34.16
C ARG A 188 18.88 -15.19 33.75
N VAL A 189 19.16 -15.49 32.48
CA VAL A 189 20.52 -15.43 31.90
C VAL A 189 21.05 -13.99 31.92
N LYS A 190 20.29 -12.99 31.44
CA LYS A 190 20.68 -11.56 31.48
C LYS A 190 20.92 -11.07 32.91
N LYS A 191 20.18 -11.57 33.91
CA LYS A 191 20.38 -11.26 35.33
C LYS A 191 21.54 -12.03 35.97
N SER A 192 22.28 -12.82 35.21
CA SER A 192 23.35 -13.71 35.70
C SER A 192 22.87 -14.68 36.79
N GLU A 193 21.58 -15.04 36.81
CA GLU A 193 21.00 -16.03 37.73
C GLU A 193 21.21 -17.46 37.23
N VAL A 194 21.44 -17.62 35.92
CA VAL A 194 21.62 -18.90 35.23
C VAL A 194 22.80 -18.79 34.28
N PHE A 195 23.72 -19.76 34.36
CA PHE A 195 24.80 -19.94 33.39
C PHE A 195 24.41 -21.09 32.46
N ALA A 196 24.31 -20.83 31.16
CA ALA A 196 23.84 -21.82 30.20
C ALA A 196 24.52 -21.70 28.85
N SER A 197 24.49 -22.80 28.09
CA SER A 197 24.88 -22.85 26.68
C SER A 197 23.72 -23.37 25.84
N LEU A 198 23.62 -22.91 24.60
CA LEU A 198 22.70 -23.45 23.61
C LEU A 198 23.20 -24.81 23.14
N ASN A 199 22.28 -25.75 22.97
CA ASN A 199 22.57 -27.03 22.32
C ASN A 199 22.26 -26.92 20.83
N PHE A 200 23.27 -27.08 20.00
CA PHE A 200 23.19 -27.04 18.54
C PHE A 200 23.07 -28.46 17.93
N PRO A 201 22.55 -28.59 16.69
CA PRO A 201 22.05 -27.53 15.81
C PRO A 201 20.67 -27.00 16.23
N LEU A 202 20.34 -25.80 15.77
CA LEU A 202 19.00 -25.22 15.93
C LEU A 202 18.51 -24.61 14.63
N ASN A 203 17.20 -24.63 14.44
CA ASN A 203 16.54 -24.12 13.25
C ASN A 203 15.81 -22.82 13.58
N MET A 204 15.89 -21.88 12.65
CA MET A 204 15.16 -20.63 12.64
C MET A 204 14.33 -20.51 11.37
N VAL A 205 13.21 -19.81 11.44
CA VAL A 205 12.27 -19.63 10.33
C VAL A 205 12.11 -18.15 10.06
N LEU A 206 12.39 -17.72 8.83
CA LEU A 206 12.15 -16.36 8.36
C LEU A 206 10.64 -16.14 8.08
N LYS A 207 10.21 -14.87 7.99
CA LYS A 207 8.82 -14.47 7.69
C LYS A 207 8.27 -15.08 6.39
N ASP A 208 9.13 -15.35 5.41
CA ASP A 208 8.76 -15.98 4.12
C ASP A 208 8.62 -17.52 4.20
N GLY A 209 8.89 -18.11 5.37
CA GLY A 209 8.86 -19.55 5.62
C GLY A 209 10.19 -20.27 5.34
N THR A 210 11.23 -19.56 4.92
CA THR A 210 12.57 -20.13 4.73
C THR A 210 13.15 -20.59 6.07
N VAL A 211 13.66 -21.83 6.12
CA VAL A 211 14.30 -22.40 7.32
C VAL A 211 15.81 -22.29 7.21
N LEU A 212 16.44 -21.69 8.22
CA LEU A 212 17.89 -21.57 8.37
C LEU A 212 18.35 -22.42 9.56
N THR A 213 19.51 -23.05 9.45
CA THR A 213 20.11 -23.87 10.53
C THR A 213 21.38 -23.21 11.04
N ALA A 214 21.47 -23.01 12.34
CA ALA A 214 22.69 -22.59 13.03
C ALA A 214 23.37 -23.80 13.67
N GLU A 215 24.67 -23.96 13.46
CA GLU A 215 25.49 -25.05 14.04
C GLU A 215 26.27 -24.61 15.29
N ASN A 216 26.33 -23.30 15.57
CA ASN A 216 27.04 -22.72 16.72
C ASN A 216 26.56 -21.28 16.99
N ASN A 217 27.04 -20.71 18.10
CA ASN A 217 26.70 -19.35 18.55
C ASN A 217 26.98 -18.28 17.49
N GLU A 218 28.10 -18.38 16.77
CA GLU A 218 28.49 -17.38 15.78
C GLU A 218 27.55 -17.38 14.57
N GLN A 219 27.25 -18.58 14.03
CA GLN A 219 26.29 -18.70 12.93
C GLN A 219 24.90 -18.22 13.34
N LEU A 220 24.48 -18.50 14.58
CA LEU A 220 23.19 -18.02 15.07
C LEU A 220 23.16 -16.48 15.14
N ARG A 221 24.22 -15.87 15.66
CA ARG A 221 24.36 -14.41 15.74
C ARG A 221 24.27 -13.79 14.34
N GLU A 222 25.01 -14.31 13.37
CA GLU A 222 25.00 -13.84 11.97
C GLU A 222 23.62 -14.01 11.32
N ILE A 223 22.93 -15.13 11.55
CA ILE A 223 21.59 -15.38 11.03
C ILE A 223 20.59 -14.35 11.57
N ILE A 224 20.61 -14.08 12.87
CA ILE A 224 19.69 -13.12 13.50
C ILE A 224 20.02 -11.69 13.07
N GLU A 225 21.30 -11.33 12.99
CA GLU A 225 21.77 -10.00 12.56
C GLU A 225 21.34 -9.69 11.12
N ALA A 226 21.57 -10.63 10.20
CA ALA A 226 21.15 -10.48 8.81
C ALA A 226 19.61 -10.41 8.65
N ALA A 227 18.88 -11.17 9.47
CA ALA A 227 17.43 -11.09 9.48
C ALA A 227 16.96 -9.72 10.00
N LYS A 228 17.47 -9.26 11.15
CA LYS A 228 17.10 -7.97 11.77
C LYS A 228 17.19 -6.80 10.78
N ASP A 229 18.29 -6.71 10.03
CA ASP A 229 18.50 -5.66 9.03
C ASP A 229 17.43 -5.67 7.91
N SER A 230 16.99 -6.87 7.48
CA SER A 230 15.97 -6.99 6.42
C SER A 230 14.57 -6.51 6.84
N CYS A 231 14.32 -6.37 8.13
CA CYS A 231 12.99 -6.14 8.70
C CYS A 231 12.82 -4.71 9.18
N GLU A 232 13.93 -4.03 9.48
CA GLU A 232 13.97 -2.58 9.65
C GLU A 232 13.62 -1.85 8.34
N GLU A 233 13.85 -2.47 7.18
CA GLU A 233 13.50 -1.89 5.87
C GLU A 233 12.04 -2.14 5.43
N GLU A 234 11.39 -3.21 5.88
CA GLU A 234 10.06 -3.62 5.36
C GLU A 234 8.86 -3.34 6.28
N ASP A 235 9.03 -3.32 7.61
CA ASP A 235 7.91 -3.25 8.56
C ASP A 235 7.47 -1.84 8.96
N ASP A 236 8.06 -0.79 8.40
CA ASP A 236 7.55 0.56 8.63
C ASP A 236 6.67 0.97 7.44
N PHE A 237 5.36 0.77 7.59
CA PHE A 237 4.40 1.78 7.13
C PHE A 237 4.62 3.04 7.99
N SER A 238 5.83 3.60 7.89
CA SER A 238 6.20 4.82 8.57
C SER A 238 5.33 5.94 8.01
N ARG A 239 5.12 6.97 8.82
CA ARG A 239 4.53 8.23 8.35
C ARG A 239 5.22 8.67 7.05
N GLU A 240 6.54 8.54 6.99
CA GLU A 240 7.37 8.90 5.83
C GLU A 240 7.08 8.05 4.59
N ARG A 241 6.89 6.74 4.72
CA ARG A 241 6.55 5.86 3.59
C ARG A 241 5.17 6.21 3.02
N LEU A 242 4.17 6.41 3.87
CA LEU A 242 2.84 6.85 3.43
C LEU A 242 2.91 8.24 2.78
N GLU A 243 3.69 9.15 3.36
CA GLU A 243 3.89 10.49 2.80
C GLU A 243 4.47 10.40 1.39
N ASN A 244 5.55 9.64 1.21
CA ASN A 244 6.18 9.42 -0.10
C ASN A 244 5.23 8.73 -1.09
N TYR A 245 4.39 7.82 -0.59
CA TYR A 245 3.40 7.13 -1.40
C TYR A 245 2.29 8.07 -1.89
N LEU A 246 1.75 8.93 -1.02
CA LEU A 246 0.74 9.93 -1.36
C LEU A 246 1.27 10.95 -2.38
N LYS A 247 2.54 11.34 -2.26
CA LYS A 247 3.22 12.28 -3.15
C LYS A 247 3.60 11.70 -4.52
N LYS A 248 3.58 10.36 -4.68
CA LYS A 248 4.08 9.70 -5.89
C LYS A 248 3.32 10.08 -7.15
N CYS A 249 1.99 10.18 -7.04
CA CYS A 249 1.10 10.49 -8.15
C CYS A 249 -0.16 11.21 -7.66
N PRO A 250 -0.87 11.92 -8.54
CA PRO A 250 -2.21 12.43 -8.23
C PRO A 250 -3.21 11.33 -7.87
N TRP A 251 -4.23 11.75 -7.15
CA TRP A 251 -5.33 10.94 -6.65
C TRP A 251 -6.64 11.49 -7.18
N ILE A 252 -7.52 10.63 -7.64
CA ILE A 252 -8.87 10.96 -8.05
C ILE A 252 -9.84 10.60 -6.95
N VAL A 253 -10.73 11.54 -6.60
CA VAL A 253 -11.91 11.25 -5.80
C VAL A 253 -12.84 10.35 -6.60
N TYR A 254 -12.84 9.07 -6.23
CA TYR A 254 -13.71 8.06 -6.82
C TYR A 254 -15.08 8.05 -6.14
N GLU A 255 -15.09 8.20 -4.82
CA GLU A 255 -16.31 8.32 -4.03
C GLU A 255 -16.13 9.39 -2.97
N PHE A 256 -17.19 10.18 -2.75
CA PHE A 256 -17.27 11.14 -1.66
C PHE A 256 -18.63 11.01 -0.98
N LYS A 257 -18.61 10.76 0.33
CA LYS A 257 -19.80 10.71 1.19
C LYS A 257 -19.66 11.72 2.31
N ARG A 258 -20.70 12.54 2.51
CA ARG A 258 -20.83 13.49 3.63
C ARG A 258 -22.08 13.17 4.42
N ASN A 259 -21.97 12.98 5.73
CA ASN A 259 -23.06 12.66 6.63
C ASN A 259 -23.91 11.45 6.16
N ASN A 260 -23.25 10.38 5.68
CA ASN A 260 -23.87 9.21 5.03
C ASN A 260 -24.68 9.51 3.75
N GLN A 261 -24.46 10.65 3.10
CA GLN A 261 -25.05 10.95 1.79
C GLN A 261 -23.95 11.01 0.73
N GLU A 262 -24.20 10.35 -0.40
CA GLU A 262 -23.32 10.45 -1.57
C GLU A 262 -23.35 11.88 -2.12
N ASN A 263 -22.17 12.36 -2.52
CA ASN A 263 -22.04 13.62 -3.22
C ASN A 263 -21.23 13.42 -4.50
N ASP A 264 -21.94 13.36 -5.63
CA ASP A 264 -21.36 13.20 -6.95
C ASP A 264 -20.61 14.44 -7.45
N GLU A 265 -20.84 15.61 -6.83
CA GLU A 265 -20.17 16.86 -7.21
C GLU A 265 -18.65 16.75 -7.13
N PHE A 266 -18.15 16.01 -6.14
CA PHE A 266 -16.72 15.86 -5.89
C PHE A 266 -16.08 14.70 -6.65
N LYS A 267 -16.87 13.87 -7.36
CA LYS A 267 -16.30 12.83 -8.20
C LYS A 267 -15.36 13.46 -9.23
N GLN A 268 -14.27 12.76 -9.52
CA GLN A 268 -13.20 13.20 -10.43
C GLN A 268 -12.37 14.40 -9.97
N TYR A 269 -12.57 14.91 -8.75
CA TYR A 269 -11.65 15.91 -8.20
C TYR A 269 -10.25 15.30 -8.12
N ALA A 270 -9.27 16.04 -8.63
CA ALA A 270 -7.90 15.58 -8.71
C ALA A 270 -7.06 16.23 -7.61
N ILE A 271 -6.54 15.42 -6.70
CA ILE A 271 -5.75 15.81 -5.54
C ILE A 271 -4.29 15.46 -5.79
N ASN A 272 -3.38 16.37 -5.49
CA ASN A 272 -1.95 16.15 -5.57
C ASN A 272 -1.29 16.65 -4.29
N PHE A 273 -0.78 15.70 -3.51
CA PHE A 273 -0.01 15.94 -2.30
C PHE A 273 1.44 16.26 -2.69
N LYS A 274 2.01 17.32 -2.11
CA LYS A 274 3.36 17.78 -2.40
C LYS A 274 4.18 17.88 -1.11
N ASP A 275 5.47 18.10 -1.27
CA ASP A 275 6.37 18.40 -0.16
C ASP A 275 5.95 19.68 0.60
N ASP A 276 6.56 19.87 1.77
CA ASP A 276 6.32 21.01 2.67
C ASP A 276 4.86 21.15 3.11
N GLY A 277 4.11 20.04 3.14
CA GLY A 277 2.71 20.02 3.58
C GLY A 277 1.76 20.73 2.62
N VAL A 278 2.11 20.90 1.35
CA VAL A 278 1.22 21.55 0.36
C VAL A 278 0.36 20.53 -0.36
N VAL A 279 -0.96 20.75 -0.43
CA VAL A 279 -1.88 19.94 -1.24
C VAL A 279 -2.57 20.83 -2.26
N THR A 280 -2.62 20.37 -3.51
CA THR A 280 -3.39 21.06 -4.57
C THR A 280 -4.53 20.16 -5.02
N MET A 281 -5.72 20.74 -5.14
CA MET A 281 -6.90 20.05 -5.63
C MET A 281 -7.52 20.81 -6.78
N ARG A 282 -7.88 20.10 -7.84
CA ARG A 282 -8.61 20.65 -8.98
C ARG A 282 -10.05 20.16 -8.92
N SER A 283 -10.99 21.10 -8.89
CA SER A 283 -12.41 20.80 -9.05
C SER A 283 -12.75 20.48 -10.50
N ARG A 284 -13.89 19.79 -10.73
CA ARG A 284 -14.42 19.55 -12.08
C ARG A 284 -14.53 20.85 -12.87
N ASN A 285 -14.84 21.98 -12.24
CA ASN A 285 -15.05 23.27 -12.93
C ASN A 285 -13.82 24.19 -12.99
N GLY A 286 -12.61 23.67 -12.79
CA GLY A 286 -11.39 24.28 -13.33
C GLY A 286 -10.59 25.20 -12.41
N ASP A 287 -11.02 25.43 -11.17
CA ASP A 287 -10.19 26.16 -10.19
C ASP A 287 -9.23 25.20 -9.49
N ILE A 288 -7.96 25.62 -9.36
CA ILE A 288 -6.98 24.94 -8.51
C ILE A 288 -7.06 25.56 -7.12
N LEU A 289 -7.47 24.75 -6.17
CA LEU A 289 -7.46 25.06 -4.76
C LEU A 289 -6.12 24.60 -4.18
N THR A 290 -5.45 25.49 -3.45
CA THR A 290 -4.26 25.14 -2.69
C THR A 290 -4.63 25.11 -1.22
N GLY A 291 -4.13 24.11 -0.51
CA GLY A 291 -4.32 23.93 0.91
C GLY A 291 -3.06 23.36 1.55
N GLU A 292 -3.18 23.11 2.84
CA GLU A 292 -2.18 22.44 3.65
C GLU A 292 -2.62 21.00 3.93
N TRP A 293 -1.66 20.09 4.09
CA TRP A 293 -1.92 18.73 4.52
C TRP A 293 -0.82 18.24 5.45
N GLU A 294 -1.20 17.37 6.39
CA GLU A 294 -0.24 16.64 7.20
C GLU A 294 -0.75 15.24 7.55
N LEU A 295 0.19 14.37 7.90
CA LEU A 295 -0.12 13.05 8.43
C LEU A 295 -0.04 13.10 9.95
N GLU A 296 -1.13 12.82 10.65
CA GLU A 296 -1.09 12.71 12.11
C GLU A 296 -1.23 11.25 12.54
N ARG A 297 -0.33 10.77 13.40
CA ARG A 297 -0.51 9.49 14.08
C ARG A 297 -1.57 9.67 15.17
N THR A 298 -2.74 9.09 14.95
CA THR A 298 -3.83 9.07 15.92
C THR A 298 -3.84 7.76 16.71
N ARG A 299 -4.71 7.67 17.72
CA ARG A 299 -4.96 6.43 18.47
C ARG A 299 -5.56 5.31 17.62
N ARG A 300 -6.13 5.63 16.45
CA ARG A 300 -6.85 4.68 15.58
C ARG A 300 -6.10 4.37 14.28
N GLY A 301 -4.85 4.82 14.16
CA GLY A 301 -4.07 4.74 12.93
C GLY A 301 -3.60 6.11 12.44
N ILE A 302 -3.13 6.19 11.20
CA ILE A 302 -2.68 7.44 10.59
C ILE A 302 -3.90 8.18 10.03
N ALA A 303 -4.02 9.47 10.32
CA ALA A 303 -4.98 10.35 9.68
C ALA A 303 -4.28 11.31 8.72
N ILE A 304 -4.96 11.63 7.63
CA ILE A 304 -4.60 12.70 6.69
C ILE A 304 -5.44 13.91 7.09
N GLU A 305 -4.79 14.91 7.65
CA GLU A 305 -5.40 16.22 7.88
C GLU A 305 -5.20 17.06 6.62
N MET A 306 -6.29 17.62 6.11
CA MET A 306 -6.28 18.54 4.98
C MET A 306 -6.97 19.83 5.40
N GLU A 307 -6.45 20.97 4.97
CA GLU A 307 -7.02 22.28 5.23
C GLU A 307 -7.01 23.15 3.98
N PHE A 308 -8.20 23.59 3.57
CA PHE A 308 -8.40 24.50 2.44
C PHE A 308 -9.22 25.72 2.88
N GLU A 309 -8.86 26.91 2.38
CA GLU A 309 -9.57 28.16 2.72
C GLU A 309 -11.05 28.14 2.27
N ASN A 310 -11.34 27.57 1.09
CA ASN A 310 -12.65 27.64 0.45
C ASN A 310 -13.24 26.25 0.15
N LEU A 311 -12.87 25.22 0.92
CA LEU A 311 -13.39 23.87 0.72
C LEU A 311 -13.58 23.10 2.03
N ALA A 312 -14.57 23.53 2.80
CA ALA A 312 -14.86 23.00 4.13
C ALA A 312 -15.16 21.48 4.15
N ASP A 313 -15.68 20.92 3.06
CA ASP A 313 -15.98 19.49 2.97
C ASP A 313 -14.73 18.61 3.04
N PHE A 314 -13.58 19.12 2.58
CA PHE A 314 -12.29 18.43 2.65
C PHE A 314 -11.44 18.87 3.84
N THR A 315 -11.72 20.06 4.41
CA THR A 315 -11.01 20.64 5.57
C THR A 315 -11.29 19.88 6.87
N LEU A 316 -10.76 18.66 6.97
CA LEU A 316 -11.01 17.72 8.06
C LEU A 316 -9.81 16.79 8.25
N LYS A 317 -9.86 16.07 9.37
CA LYS A 317 -8.94 15.00 9.70
C LYS A 317 -9.53 13.64 9.34
N TRP A 318 -8.99 13.04 8.30
CA TRP A 318 -9.49 11.82 7.70
C TRP A 318 -8.65 10.62 8.12
N LEU A 319 -9.22 9.69 8.89
CA LEU A 319 -8.50 8.48 9.29
C LEU A 319 -8.38 7.51 8.12
N LEU A 320 -7.16 7.08 7.81
CA LEU A 320 -6.90 5.99 6.86
C LEU A 320 -7.35 4.66 7.49
N TYR A 321 -8.27 3.97 6.84
CA TYR A 321 -8.79 2.68 7.34
C TYR A 321 -8.61 1.53 6.38
N ASP A 322 -8.36 1.81 5.10
CA ASP A 322 -8.05 0.81 4.09
C ASP A 322 -7.04 1.39 3.10
N PHE A 323 -6.07 0.56 2.73
CA PHE A 323 -4.95 0.91 1.88
C PHE A 323 -4.60 -0.30 1.01
N GLU A 324 -4.79 -0.15 -0.28
CA GLU A 324 -4.36 -1.08 -1.32
C GLU A 324 -3.52 -0.33 -2.35
N ASP A 325 -2.70 -1.02 -3.14
CA ASP A 325 -1.92 -0.30 -4.14
C ASP A 325 -2.83 0.40 -5.17
N GLY A 326 -2.76 1.73 -5.19
CA GLY A 326 -3.56 2.58 -6.05
C GLY A 326 -4.94 2.92 -5.51
N LYS A 327 -5.32 2.50 -4.29
CA LYS A 327 -6.61 2.82 -3.67
C LYS A 327 -6.43 3.08 -2.18
N ILE A 328 -6.88 4.23 -1.71
CA ILE A 328 -6.94 4.53 -0.29
C ILE A 328 -8.36 4.91 0.10
N LYS A 329 -8.82 4.40 1.23
CA LYS A 329 -10.09 4.80 1.82
C LYS A 329 -9.83 5.52 3.13
N ILE A 330 -10.41 6.71 3.24
CA ILE A 330 -10.28 7.57 4.41
C ILE A 330 -11.67 7.95 4.93
N TYR A 331 -11.83 8.10 6.24
CA TYR A 331 -13.13 8.40 6.85
C TYR A 331 -13.02 9.40 8.02
N GLU A 332 -14.14 10.03 8.34
CA GLU A 332 -14.33 10.89 9.50
C GLU A 332 -15.66 10.51 10.20
N ALA A 333 -15.86 10.97 11.44
CA ALA A 333 -17.07 10.66 12.20
C ALA A 333 -18.36 11.11 11.46
N GLY A 334 -19.53 10.64 11.90
CA GLY A 334 -20.80 11.03 11.26
C GLY A 334 -21.05 10.41 9.87
N GLY A 335 -20.22 9.45 9.44
CA GLY A 335 -20.41 8.74 8.17
C GLY A 335 -19.78 9.44 6.97
N ASN A 336 -18.78 10.27 7.22
CA ASN A 336 -18.00 10.97 6.19
C ASN A 336 -16.93 10.02 5.62
N ARG A 337 -16.85 9.89 4.29
CA ARG A 337 -15.92 8.97 3.64
C ARG A 337 -15.41 9.53 2.32
N ILE A 338 -14.17 9.21 1.99
CA ILE A 338 -13.59 9.46 0.67
C ILE A 338 -12.86 8.19 0.23
N ILE A 339 -13.12 7.76 -1.00
CA ILE A 339 -12.30 6.75 -1.68
C ILE A 339 -11.48 7.48 -2.74
N LEU A 340 -10.16 7.39 -2.61
CA LEU A 340 -9.22 7.98 -3.55
C LEU A 340 -8.57 6.85 -4.37
N LYS A 341 -8.51 7.02 -5.68
CA LYS A 341 -7.78 6.13 -6.58
C LYS A 341 -6.60 6.85 -7.21
N ARG A 342 -5.42 6.24 -7.15
CA ARG A 342 -4.20 6.80 -7.72
C ARG A 342 -4.31 6.83 -9.24
N ASN A 343 -4.03 7.98 -9.83
CA ASN A 343 -3.97 8.15 -11.27
C ASN A 343 -2.79 9.06 -11.62
N CYS A 344 -1.69 8.45 -12.06
CA CYS A 344 -0.44 9.15 -12.41
C CYS A 344 -0.55 9.95 -13.71
N GLU A 345 -1.57 9.68 -14.52
CA GLU A 345 -1.79 10.27 -15.83
C GLU A 345 -2.60 11.56 -15.74
N VAL A 346 -3.35 11.73 -14.66
CA VAL A 346 -4.16 12.93 -14.40
C VAL A 346 -3.27 14.16 -14.21
N VAL A 347 -3.70 15.25 -14.83
CA VAL A 347 -3.01 16.54 -14.78
C VAL A 347 -3.77 17.50 -13.86
N VAL A 348 -3.23 17.70 -12.65
CA VAL A 348 -3.82 18.68 -11.70
C VAL A 348 -3.53 20.11 -12.12
N ASP A 349 -2.28 20.39 -12.51
CA ASP A 349 -1.86 21.69 -13.02
C ASP A 349 -1.92 21.74 -14.55
N ILE A 350 -3.10 22.06 -15.08
CA ILE A 350 -3.32 22.21 -16.51
C ILE A 350 -2.81 23.58 -16.96
N THR A 351 -1.71 23.58 -17.72
CA THR A 351 -1.15 24.78 -18.35
C THR A 351 -1.46 24.83 -19.85
N LYS A 352 -1.48 26.04 -20.42
CA LYS A 352 -1.69 26.24 -21.87
C LYS A 352 -0.68 25.47 -22.71
N GLU A 353 0.59 25.50 -22.32
CA GLU A 353 1.67 24.80 -23.01
C GLU A 353 1.49 23.28 -22.97
N ARG A 354 1.10 22.73 -21.82
CA ARG A 354 0.86 21.30 -21.65
C ARG A 354 -0.31 20.82 -22.51
N VAL A 355 -1.46 21.51 -22.45
CA VAL A 355 -2.62 21.19 -23.29
C VAL A 355 -2.26 21.25 -24.77
N LYS A 356 -1.53 22.30 -25.20
CA LYS A 356 -1.09 22.39 -26.61
C LYS A 356 -0.25 21.20 -27.03
N ASN A 357 0.72 20.78 -26.21
CA ASN A 357 1.58 19.64 -26.53
C ASN A 357 0.78 18.34 -26.56
N PHE A 358 -0.02 18.11 -25.54
CA PHE A 358 -0.85 16.93 -25.38
C PHE A 358 -1.83 16.72 -26.54
N LEU A 359 -2.56 17.77 -26.94
CA LEU A 359 -3.49 17.70 -28.08
C LEU A 359 -2.81 17.25 -29.40
N LYS A 360 -1.52 17.58 -29.58
CA LYS A 360 -0.78 17.27 -30.81
C LYS A 360 -0.30 15.82 -30.91
N GLU A 361 -0.23 15.09 -29.80
CA GLU A 361 0.39 13.76 -29.74
C GLU A 361 -0.38 12.74 -30.60
N CYS A 362 -1.68 12.60 -30.34
CA CYS A 362 -2.50 11.57 -30.98
C CYS A 362 -3.71 12.14 -31.72
N PHE A 363 -4.60 11.26 -32.19
CA PHE A 363 -5.93 11.65 -32.63
C PHE A 363 -6.86 11.70 -31.43
N TRP A 364 -7.94 12.47 -31.54
CA TRP A 364 -8.95 12.64 -30.51
C TRP A 364 -10.32 12.34 -31.10
N ARG A 365 -11.07 11.43 -30.47
CA ARG A 365 -12.42 11.07 -30.89
C ARG A 365 -13.42 11.75 -29.97
N VAL A 366 -14.47 12.33 -30.53
CA VAL A 366 -15.63 12.77 -29.75
C VAL A 366 -16.30 11.50 -29.23
N ALA A 367 -16.22 11.28 -27.92
CA ALA A 367 -16.86 10.15 -27.25
C ALA A 367 -18.27 10.53 -26.80
N GLU A 368 -18.44 11.77 -26.35
CA GLU A 368 -19.72 12.36 -25.93
C GLU A 368 -19.75 13.83 -26.38
N LEU A 369 -20.93 14.31 -26.81
CA LEU A 369 -21.14 15.71 -27.13
C LEU A 369 -22.62 16.06 -26.94
N GLU A 370 -22.92 16.81 -25.88
CA GLU A 370 -24.26 17.32 -25.61
C GLU A 370 -24.29 18.84 -25.82
N VAL A 371 -25.16 19.31 -26.69
CA VAL A 371 -25.30 20.75 -26.99
C VAL A 371 -26.76 21.18 -26.95
N ASN A 372 -27.10 22.07 -26.01
CA ASN A 372 -28.46 22.51 -25.68
C ASN A 372 -29.40 21.33 -25.37
N ASP A 373 -29.02 20.47 -24.42
CA ASP A 373 -29.79 19.30 -23.98
C ASP A 373 -30.09 18.30 -25.13
N THR A 374 -29.17 18.18 -26.09
CA THR A 374 -29.30 17.27 -27.24
C THR A 374 -27.98 16.59 -27.53
N ASP A 375 -28.00 15.26 -27.55
CA ASP A 375 -26.86 14.42 -27.91
C ASP A 375 -26.51 14.58 -29.39
N LYS A 376 -25.21 14.73 -29.67
CA LYS A 376 -24.64 15.06 -30.98
C LYS A 376 -23.49 14.16 -31.38
N GLU A 377 -22.98 13.31 -30.50
CA GLU A 377 -21.80 12.48 -30.73
C GLU A 377 -21.93 11.55 -31.94
N GLU A 378 -23.14 11.09 -32.27
CA GLU A 378 -23.40 10.27 -33.45
C GLU A 378 -22.97 10.95 -34.76
N GLU A 379 -23.05 12.30 -34.83
CA GLU A 379 -22.62 13.08 -35.98
C GLU A 379 -21.09 13.09 -36.18
N TYR A 380 -20.33 12.59 -35.18
CA TYR A 380 -18.87 12.63 -35.12
C TYR A 380 -18.21 11.24 -35.09
N ILE A 381 -18.99 10.15 -35.10
CA ILE A 381 -18.47 8.78 -35.17
C ILE A 381 -17.58 8.62 -36.40
N GLY A 382 -16.40 8.01 -36.21
CA GLY A 382 -15.44 7.77 -37.30
C GLY A 382 -14.68 9.02 -37.79
N THR A 383 -14.87 10.18 -37.14
CA THR A 383 -14.28 11.46 -37.57
C THR A 383 -13.27 12.04 -36.55
N PRO A 384 -12.10 11.39 -36.34
CA PRO A 384 -11.15 11.86 -35.33
C PRO A 384 -10.59 13.26 -35.65
N LEU A 385 -10.45 14.06 -34.60
CA LEU A 385 -9.74 15.34 -34.59
C LEU A 385 -8.23 15.09 -34.52
N LYS A 386 -7.45 15.81 -35.34
CA LYS A 386 -6.00 15.86 -35.24
C LYS A 386 -5.54 17.31 -35.12
N PHE A 387 -4.87 17.62 -34.02
CA PHE A 387 -4.31 18.95 -33.76
C PHE A 387 -2.85 19.00 -34.24
N TYR A 388 -2.49 20.11 -34.87
CA TYR A 388 -1.16 20.36 -35.45
C TYR A 388 -0.54 21.62 -34.86
N ALA A 389 0.73 21.87 -35.18
CA ALA A 389 1.35 23.16 -34.91
C ALA A 389 0.61 24.32 -35.63
N ASN A 390 0.91 25.55 -35.23
CA ASN A 390 0.31 26.78 -35.79
C ASN A 390 -1.22 26.87 -35.65
N ASN A 391 -1.78 26.27 -34.57
CA ASN A 391 -3.21 26.37 -34.26
C ASN A 391 -4.12 25.77 -35.35
N ILE A 392 -3.66 24.74 -36.07
CA ILE A 392 -4.43 24.02 -37.09
C ILE A 392 -5.03 22.75 -36.50
N VAL A 393 -6.32 22.51 -36.74
CA VAL A 393 -7.01 21.26 -36.41
C VAL A 393 -7.62 20.69 -37.68
N LYS A 394 -7.56 19.37 -37.85
CA LYS A 394 -8.20 18.68 -38.97
C LYS A 394 -9.15 17.62 -38.47
N ILE A 395 -10.24 17.43 -39.21
CA ILE A 395 -11.20 16.36 -38.99
C ILE A 395 -11.44 15.66 -40.33
N ARG A 396 -11.69 14.35 -40.31
CA ARG A 396 -12.05 13.62 -41.52
C ARG A 396 -13.58 13.69 -41.71
N VAL A 397 -14.04 14.19 -42.85
CA VAL A 397 -15.47 14.24 -43.22
C VAL A 397 -15.62 13.62 -44.60
N ASN A 398 -16.45 12.59 -44.72
CA ASN A 398 -16.67 11.87 -45.98
C ASN A 398 -15.35 11.41 -46.66
N GLY A 399 -14.33 11.08 -45.85
CA GLY A 399 -13.01 10.67 -46.33
C GLY A 399 -12.04 11.80 -46.70
N GLU A 400 -12.50 13.06 -46.71
CA GLU A 400 -11.65 14.23 -46.93
C GLU A 400 -11.21 14.86 -45.61
N LEU A 401 -10.01 15.42 -45.56
CA LEU A 401 -9.55 16.19 -44.41
C LEU A 401 -10.06 17.62 -44.50
N VAL A 402 -11.02 17.96 -43.65
CA VAL A 402 -11.47 19.34 -43.44
C VAL A 402 -10.53 20.01 -42.46
N GLU A 403 -10.01 21.17 -42.84
CA GLU A 403 -9.08 21.95 -42.03
C GLU A 403 -9.82 23.10 -41.34
N GLY A 404 -9.46 23.34 -40.08
CA GLY A 404 -9.93 24.46 -39.27
C GLY A 404 -8.84 24.97 -38.36
N THR A 405 -9.23 25.81 -37.40
CA THR A 405 -8.32 26.37 -36.40
C THR A 405 -8.71 25.96 -34.99
N TYR A 406 -7.74 25.95 -34.07
CA TYR A 406 -8.02 25.78 -32.65
C TYR A 406 -7.20 26.77 -31.81
N GLU A 407 -7.72 27.15 -30.65
CA GLU A 407 -6.99 27.98 -29.70
C GLU A 407 -7.10 27.43 -28.28
N VAL A 408 -5.97 27.39 -27.58
CA VAL A 408 -5.92 27.13 -26.14
C VAL A 408 -5.90 28.48 -25.40
N LEU A 409 -6.96 28.74 -24.66
CA LEU A 409 -7.26 30.00 -23.97
C LEU A 409 -6.88 29.91 -22.50
N VAL A 410 -6.38 31.00 -21.93
CA VAL A 410 -6.22 31.14 -20.47
C VAL A 410 -7.36 32.02 -19.97
N ARG A 411 -8.11 31.55 -18.98
CA ARG A 411 -9.25 32.23 -18.36
C ARG A 411 -9.04 32.27 -16.86
N ASN A 412 -9.81 33.12 -16.18
CA ASN A 412 -9.82 33.15 -14.72
C ASN A 412 -10.30 31.83 -14.12
N THR A 413 -11.15 31.08 -14.84
CA THR A 413 -11.71 29.78 -14.43
C THR A 413 -10.88 28.58 -14.93
N GLY A 414 -9.68 28.81 -15.50
CA GLY A 414 -8.81 27.74 -16.00
C GLY A 414 -8.46 27.82 -17.49
N ILE A 415 -8.15 26.67 -18.09
CA ILE A 415 -7.72 26.56 -19.49
C ILE A 415 -8.90 26.17 -20.37
N GLY A 416 -9.12 26.92 -21.45
CA GLY A 416 -10.13 26.61 -22.45
C GLY A 416 -9.55 26.11 -23.77
N LEU A 417 -10.37 25.41 -24.55
CA LEU A 417 -10.13 24.97 -25.91
C LEU A 417 -11.25 25.51 -26.80
N GLU A 418 -10.90 26.32 -27.80
CA GLU A 418 -11.81 26.77 -28.84
C GLU A 418 -11.47 26.03 -30.14
N ILE A 419 -12.47 25.41 -30.77
CA ILE A 419 -12.31 24.66 -32.02
C ILE A 419 -13.17 25.33 -33.10
N ASN A 420 -12.59 25.64 -34.25
CA ASN A 420 -13.24 26.34 -35.34
C ASN A 420 -13.14 25.49 -36.61
N LEU A 421 -14.18 24.72 -36.90
CA LEU A 421 -14.29 23.87 -38.09
C LEU A 421 -15.51 24.28 -38.93
N GLU A 422 -15.34 24.38 -40.23
CA GLU A 422 -16.43 24.72 -41.15
C GLU A 422 -17.50 23.60 -41.14
N GLY A 423 -18.77 23.98 -41.06
CA GLY A 423 -19.89 23.02 -41.03
C GLY A 423 -20.02 22.21 -39.74
N ARG A 424 -19.34 22.62 -38.64
CA ARG A 424 -19.42 21.99 -37.31
C ARG A 424 -19.69 23.04 -36.22
N PRO A 425 -20.92 23.60 -36.19
CA PRO A 425 -21.26 24.66 -35.24
C PRO A 425 -21.24 24.16 -33.78
N ASP A 426 -21.54 22.88 -33.53
CA ASP A 426 -21.61 22.32 -32.18
C ASP A 426 -20.22 22.20 -31.53
N LEU A 427 -19.16 21.95 -32.31
CA LEU A 427 -17.79 22.03 -31.81
C LEU A 427 -17.29 23.47 -31.60
N LYS A 428 -17.97 24.45 -32.22
CA LYS A 428 -17.57 25.86 -32.26
C LYS A 428 -18.01 26.65 -31.03
N LEU A 429 -17.70 26.07 -29.87
CA LEU A 429 -17.88 26.68 -28.56
C LEU A 429 -16.52 26.94 -27.91
N GLN A 430 -16.56 27.68 -26.80
CA GLN A 430 -15.38 27.93 -25.98
C GLN A 430 -15.38 26.98 -24.79
N TRP A 431 -14.85 25.78 -25.02
CA TRP A 431 -14.88 24.69 -24.07
C TRP A 431 -13.88 24.92 -22.93
N LEU A 432 -14.31 24.85 -21.69
CA LEU A 432 -13.44 24.81 -20.52
C LEU A 432 -12.97 23.38 -20.29
N ILE A 433 -11.67 23.13 -20.15
CA ILE A 433 -11.15 21.79 -19.82
C ILE A 433 -11.36 21.53 -18.33
N THR A 434 -12.29 20.62 -18.04
CA THR A 434 -12.72 20.22 -16.70
C THR A 434 -11.91 19.04 -16.17
N PHE A 435 -11.52 18.13 -17.06
CA PHE A 435 -10.68 16.97 -16.74
C PHE A 435 -9.64 16.75 -17.84
N LEU A 436 -8.43 16.33 -17.45
CA LEU A 436 -7.35 16.00 -18.37
C LEU A 436 -6.54 14.84 -17.80
N SER A 437 -6.65 13.68 -18.43
CA SER A 437 -5.82 12.52 -18.19
C SER A 437 -4.99 12.21 -19.43
N GLU A 438 -4.28 11.09 -19.43
CA GLU A 438 -3.55 10.63 -20.60
C GLU A 438 -4.49 10.22 -21.75
N ASP A 439 -5.65 9.63 -21.47
CA ASP A 439 -6.55 9.09 -22.50
C ASP A 439 -7.84 9.89 -22.70
N GLU A 440 -8.08 10.93 -21.91
CA GLU A 440 -9.37 11.60 -21.85
C GLU A 440 -9.24 13.10 -21.59
N ILE A 441 -10.12 13.87 -22.24
CA ILE A 441 -10.36 15.28 -21.95
C ILE A 441 -11.87 15.47 -21.79
N GLU A 442 -12.31 15.87 -20.61
CA GLU A 442 -13.67 16.39 -20.43
C GLU A 442 -13.66 17.91 -20.61
N LEU A 443 -14.67 18.41 -21.30
CA LEU A 443 -14.86 19.84 -21.49
C LEU A 443 -16.30 20.28 -21.32
N LYS A 444 -16.49 21.51 -20.82
CA LYS A 444 -17.82 22.11 -20.62
C LYS A 444 -17.93 23.53 -21.17
N ASN A 445 -19.12 23.90 -21.63
CA ASN A 445 -19.47 25.28 -21.97
C ASN A 445 -20.90 25.58 -21.52
N ALA A 446 -21.08 26.32 -20.42
CA ALA A 446 -22.38 26.44 -19.76
C ALA A 446 -22.95 25.04 -19.47
N ASP A 447 -24.13 24.72 -19.98
CA ASP A 447 -24.79 23.42 -19.82
C ASP A 447 -24.38 22.40 -20.92
N ASN A 448 -23.48 22.77 -21.84
CA ASN A 448 -22.99 21.86 -22.88
C ASN A 448 -21.79 21.06 -22.38
N GLU A 449 -21.70 19.79 -22.76
CA GLU A 449 -20.65 18.86 -22.35
C GLU A 449 -20.00 18.19 -23.57
N MET A 450 -18.69 17.92 -23.50
CA MET A 450 -17.96 17.21 -24.53
C MET A 450 -16.87 16.35 -23.90
N GLU A 451 -16.78 15.09 -24.31
CA GLU A 451 -15.69 14.17 -23.94
C GLU A 451 -14.87 13.84 -25.18
N LEU A 452 -13.55 14.03 -25.10
CA LEU A 452 -12.60 13.61 -26.12
C LEU A 452 -11.76 12.44 -25.60
N LYS A 453 -11.82 11.30 -26.30
CA LYS A 453 -10.94 10.16 -26.03
C LYS A 453 -9.74 10.12 -26.96
N ARG A 454 -8.57 9.90 -26.38
CA ARG A 454 -7.32 9.77 -27.10
C ARG A 454 -7.32 8.50 -27.93
N HIS A 455 -6.82 8.60 -29.14
CA HIS A 455 -6.63 7.49 -30.04
C HIS A 455 -5.28 7.63 -30.73
N CYS A 456 -4.30 6.84 -30.27
CA CYS A 456 -2.97 6.75 -30.85
C CYS A 456 -2.93 5.49 -31.73
N PRO A 457 -3.11 5.56 -33.05
CA PRO A 457 -2.94 4.39 -33.90
C PRO A 457 -1.49 3.91 -33.80
N ASP A 458 -1.32 2.66 -33.40
CA ASP A 458 -0.01 2.01 -33.44
C ASP A 458 0.46 1.96 -34.89
N ASN A 459 1.65 2.48 -35.12
CA ASN A 459 2.23 2.57 -36.46
C ASN A 459 2.96 1.26 -36.83
N ASP A 460 2.51 0.13 -36.29
CA ASP A 460 2.96 -1.16 -36.76
C ASP A 460 2.31 -1.46 -38.12
N GLY A 461 2.93 -2.35 -38.90
CA GLY A 461 2.50 -2.62 -40.27
C GLY A 461 1.07 -3.18 -40.38
N ASP A 462 0.42 -3.52 -39.26
CA ASP A 462 -0.85 -4.22 -39.22
C ASP A 462 -2.01 -3.28 -39.56
N LEU A 463 -1.91 -1.99 -39.24
CA LEU A 463 -2.93 -1.00 -39.62
C LEU A 463 -3.03 -0.82 -41.14
N ASN A 464 -1.89 -0.91 -41.83
CA ASN A 464 -1.86 -0.92 -43.30
C ASN A 464 -2.43 -2.22 -43.85
N PHE A 465 -2.17 -3.36 -43.21
CA PHE A 465 -2.74 -4.65 -43.59
C PHE A 465 -4.27 -4.67 -43.40
N ILE A 466 -4.78 -4.15 -42.29
CA ILE A 466 -6.22 -4.07 -42.01
C ILE A 466 -6.92 -3.12 -42.97
N LEU A 467 -6.33 -1.95 -43.25
CA LEU A 467 -6.87 -1.01 -44.23
C LEU A 467 -6.85 -1.59 -45.64
N ASP A 468 -5.77 -2.28 -46.04
CA ASP A 468 -5.70 -2.97 -47.33
C ASP A 468 -6.73 -4.09 -47.38
N ALA A 469 -6.89 -4.90 -46.33
CA ALA A 469 -7.91 -5.95 -46.26
C ALA A 469 -9.33 -5.38 -46.34
N LEU A 470 -9.63 -4.29 -45.64
CA LEU A 470 -10.94 -3.62 -45.67
C LEU A 470 -11.29 -3.07 -47.06
N VAL A 471 -10.31 -2.48 -47.75
CA VAL A 471 -10.52 -1.81 -49.05
C VAL A 471 -10.38 -2.75 -50.25
N SER A 472 -9.56 -3.80 -50.14
CA SER A 472 -9.33 -4.77 -51.22
C SER A 472 -10.28 -5.96 -51.17
N SER A 473 -11.05 -6.13 -50.10
CA SER A 473 -12.00 -7.24 -49.93
C SER A 473 -13.45 -6.78 -50.05
N GLU A 474 -14.26 -7.67 -50.59
CA GLU A 474 -15.72 -7.61 -50.52
C GLU A 474 -16.18 -8.43 -49.31
N TRP A 475 -17.15 -7.90 -48.57
CA TRP A 475 -17.66 -8.44 -47.31
C TRP A 475 -19.12 -8.88 -47.49
N GLU A 476 -19.52 -9.94 -46.79
CA GLU A 476 -20.90 -10.43 -46.77
C GLU A 476 -21.45 -10.43 -45.33
N VAL A 477 -22.76 -10.33 -45.18
CA VAL A 477 -23.40 -10.41 -43.87
C VAL A 477 -23.40 -11.86 -43.40
N ALA A 478 -22.47 -12.20 -42.50
CA ALA A 478 -22.35 -13.55 -41.95
C ALA A 478 -23.45 -13.89 -40.92
N SER A 479 -23.91 -12.89 -40.18
CA SER A 479 -24.99 -13.02 -39.18
C SER A 479 -25.58 -11.64 -38.87
N TYR A 480 -26.90 -11.55 -38.81
CA TYR A 480 -27.62 -10.39 -38.31
C TYR A 480 -28.86 -10.86 -37.56
N ILE A 481 -28.88 -10.64 -36.24
CA ILE A 481 -30.01 -10.94 -35.37
C ILE A 481 -30.59 -9.61 -34.89
N ASP A 482 -31.85 -9.34 -35.19
CA ASP A 482 -32.54 -8.13 -34.76
C ASP A 482 -33.75 -8.51 -33.90
N GLU A 483 -33.85 -7.94 -32.70
CA GLU A 483 -34.86 -8.27 -31.68
C GLU A 483 -35.08 -9.79 -31.42
N GLY A 484 -34.08 -10.63 -31.70
CA GLY A 484 -34.14 -12.08 -31.54
C GLY A 484 -34.57 -12.87 -32.78
N GLU A 485 -34.87 -12.22 -33.91
CA GLU A 485 -35.13 -12.85 -35.20
C GLU A 485 -33.86 -12.84 -36.09
N ASP A 486 -33.68 -13.90 -36.89
CA ASP A 486 -32.54 -14.02 -37.81
C ASP A 486 -32.85 -13.35 -39.15
N GLU A 487 -32.30 -12.14 -39.30
CA GLU A 487 -32.43 -11.28 -40.47
C GLU A 487 -31.36 -11.56 -41.54
N THR A 488 -30.36 -12.38 -41.24
CA THR A 488 -29.26 -12.75 -42.17
C THR A 488 -29.74 -13.16 -43.57
N PRO A 489 -30.84 -13.95 -43.74
CA PRO A 489 -31.32 -14.34 -45.07
C PRO A 489 -31.68 -13.16 -45.99
N ASN A 490 -32.06 -12.01 -45.42
CA ASN A 490 -32.47 -10.82 -46.18
C ASN A 490 -31.28 -10.09 -46.82
N TYR A 491 -30.05 -10.36 -46.35
CA TYR A 491 -28.83 -9.68 -46.78
C TYR A 491 -27.87 -10.58 -47.59
N LYS A 492 -28.28 -11.81 -47.91
CA LYS A 492 -27.43 -12.81 -48.56
C LYS A 492 -26.90 -12.41 -49.94
N ASP A 493 -27.64 -11.56 -50.65
CA ASP A 493 -27.28 -11.08 -51.99
C ASP A 493 -26.64 -9.69 -51.98
N TYR A 494 -26.29 -9.16 -50.80
CA TYR A 494 -25.59 -7.89 -50.64
C TYR A 494 -24.09 -8.11 -50.45
N VAL A 495 -23.32 -7.35 -51.23
CA VAL A 495 -21.88 -7.20 -51.08
C VAL A 495 -21.61 -5.87 -50.40
N ILE A 496 -20.90 -5.90 -49.28
CA ILE A 496 -20.49 -4.75 -48.49
C ILE A 496 -19.02 -4.47 -48.78
N GLY A 497 -18.61 -3.22 -48.91
CA GLY A 497 -17.20 -2.87 -49.08
C GLY A 497 -16.88 -1.47 -48.60
N PHE A 498 -15.58 -1.21 -48.46
CA PHE A 498 -15.04 0.09 -48.08
C PHE A 498 -14.16 0.61 -49.20
N ASN A 499 -14.29 1.88 -49.56
CA ASN A 499 -13.39 2.47 -50.54
C ASN A 499 -12.15 3.10 -49.85
N GLN A 500 -11.18 3.58 -50.65
CA GLN A 500 -9.97 4.24 -50.14
C GLN A 500 -10.23 5.52 -49.33
N SER A 501 -11.44 6.10 -49.42
CA SER A 501 -11.85 7.25 -48.62
C SER A 501 -12.55 6.84 -47.32
N GLY A 502 -12.69 5.54 -47.03
CA GLY A 502 -13.38 5.01 -45.85
C GLY A 502 -14.91 5.00 -45.96
N MET A 503 -15.46 5.25 -47.15
CA MET A 503 -16.91 5.18 -47.39
C MET A 503 -17.35 3.73 -47.53
N LEU A 504 -18.37 3.34 -46.77
CA LEU A 504 -19.03 2.05 -46.86
C LEU A 504 -20.02 2.05 -48.03
N PHE A 505 -20.09 0.93 -48.74
CA PHE A 505 -21.12 0.67 -49.73
C PHE A 505 -21.72 -0.71 -49.54
N ALA A 506 -22.98 -0.87 -49.93
CA ALA A 506 -23.65 -2.14 -50.00
C ALA A 506 -24.39 -2.24 -51.35
N GLU A 507 -23.99 -3.20 -52.18
CA GLU A 507 -24.59 -3.45 -53.50
C GLU A 507 -25.25 -4.83 -53.52
N GLY A 508 -26.53 -4.89 -53.86
CA GLY A 508 -27.28 -6.14 -53.85
C GLY A 508 -28.71 -5.96 -54.30
N ASN A 509 -29.28 -7.00 -54.93
CA ASN A 509 -30.68 -7.00 -55.39
C ASN A 509 -31.07 -5.81 -56.29
N GLY A 510 -30.11 -5.25 -57.04
CA GLY A 510 -30.32 -4.10 -57.91
C GLY A 510 -30.31 -2.73 -57.20
N ASN A 511 -29.97 -2.71 -55.92
CA ASN A 511 -29.81 -1.49 -55.12
C ASN A 511 -28.32 -1.22 -54.86
N ASP A 512 -27.95 0.07 -54.77
CA ASP A 512 -26.63 0.55 -54.37
C ASP A 512 -26.83 1.54 -53.22
N TYR A 513 -26.42 1.13 -52.02
CA TYR A 513 -26.48 1.93 -50.81
C TYR A 513 -25.08 2.44 -50.47
N ARG A 514 -24.98 3.73 -50.13
CA ARG A 514 -23.73 4.37 -49.69
C ARG A 514 -23.94 4.92 -48.28
N GLY A 515 -23.05 4.57 -47.37
CA GLY A 515 -23.12 4.95 -45.96
C GLY A 515 -21.74 5.30 -45.41
N LEU A 516 -21.71 6.00 -44.28
CA LEU A 516 -20.48 6.26 -43.54
C LEU A 516 -20.16 5.02 -42.69
N GLY A 517 -18.90 4.56 -42.74
CA GLY A 517 -18.38 3.46 -41.91
C GLY A 517 -17.65 3.96 -40.68
#